data_AF-A0A258R2S8-F1
#
_entry.id   AF-A0A258R2S8-F1
#
_cell.length_a   1.000
_cell.length_b   1.000
_cell.length_c   1.000
_cell.angle_alpha   90.00
_cell.angle_beta   90.00
_cell.angle_gamma   90.00
#
_symmetry.space_group_name_H-M   'P 1'
#
loop_
_entity.id
_entity.type
_entity.pdbx_description
1 polymer ?
#
loop_
_entity_poly.entity_id
_entity_poly.type
_entity_poly.pdbx_seq_one_letter_code
_entity_poly.pdbx_strand_id
1 'polypeptide(L)' 'SGTLALSAHLEIRDLSEWPTLLACARQTLETRHGIRHVTLQPEALITVPLVRAPYPPPTS' A
#
# COMPACT_ATOMS: atom_id res chain seq x y z
N SER A 1 -23.83 -11.30 -8.25
CA SER A 1 -23.49 -9.91 -7.89
C SER A 1 -21.99 -9.73 -7.99
N GLY A 2 -21.51 -8.84 -8.86
CA GLY A 2 -20.09 -8.57 -9.03
C GLY A 2 -19.63 -7.53 -8.02
N THR A 3 -18.73 -7.87 -7.11
CA THR A 3 -18.15 -6.89 -6.18
C THR A 3 -16.96 -6.22 -6.86
N LEU A 4 -16.97 -4.89 -6.93
CA LEU A 4 -15.87 -4.12 -7.48
C LEU A 4 -14.65 -4.24 -6.56
N ALA A 5 -13.54 -4.68 -7.14
CA ALA A 5 -12.24 -4.77 -6.48
C ALA A 5 -11.25 -3.80 -7.12
N LEU A 6 -10.37 -3.20 -6.32
CA LEU A 6 -9.36 -2.25 -6.77
C LEU A 6 -8.01 -2.55 -6.09
N SER A 7 -6.96 -2.63 -6.90
CA SER A 7 -5.57 -2.63 -6.43
C SER A 7 -4.86 -1.41 -7.02
N ALA A 8 -4.19 -0.64 -6.18
CA ALA A 8 -3.46 0.55 -6.60
C ALA A 8 -2.28 0.86 -5.68
N HIS A 9 -1.36 1.64 -6.20
CA HIS A 9 -0.18 2.13 -5.49
C HIS A 9 -0.36 3.62 -5.20
N LEU A 10 0.04 4.06 -4.00
CA LEU A 10 -0.04 5.45 -3.58
C LEU A 10 1.35 5.95 -3.22
N GLU A 11 1.83 6.94 -3.96
CA GLU A 11 3.05 7.66 -3.57
C GLU A 11 2.76 8.50 -2.32
N ILE A 12 3.51 8.25 -1.25
CA ILE A 12 3.40 8.98 0.01
C ILE A 12 4.75 9.51 0.46
N ARG A 13 4.72 10.67 1.12
CA ARG A 13 5.94 11.37 1.56
C ARG A 13 6.58 10.73 2.78
N ASP A 14 5.74 10.27 3.71
CA ASP A 14 6.15 9.62 4.94
C ASP A 14 5.31 8.36 5.17
N LEU A 15 5.99 7.21 5.34
CA LEU A 15 5.33 5.95 5.65
C LEU A 15 4.64 5.97 7.03
N SER A 16 5.05 6.87 7.93
CA SER A 16 4.42 7.03 9.24
C SER A 16 2.95 7.46 9.13
N GLU A 17 2.60 8.21 8.09
CA GLU A 17 1.23 8.68 7.82
C GLU A 17 0.33 7.59 7.20
N TRP A 18 0.92 6.47 6.75
CA TRP A 18 0.24 5.43 5.98
C TRP A 18 -1.03 4.87 6.65
N PRO A 19 -1.04 4.51 7.95
CA PRO A 19 -2.23 3.94 8.57
C PRO A 19 -3.44 4.88 8.51
N THR A 20 -3.23 6.17 8.74
CA THR A 20 -4.28 7.20 8.68
C THR A 20 -4.75 7.41 7.25
N LEU A 21 -3.81 7.51 6.29
CA LEU A 21 -4.14 7.71 4.88
C LEU A 21 -4.91 6.52 4.30
N LEU A 22 -4.52 5.30 4.66
CA LEU A 22 -5.20 4.07 4.28
C LEU A 22 -6.66 4.05 4.77
N ALA A 23 -6.91 4.45 6.02
CA ALA A 23 -8.26 4.51 6.57
C ALA A 23 -9.14 5.50 5.80
N CYS A 24 -8.64 6.72 5.54
CA CYS A 24 -9.35 7.74 4.77
C CYS A 24 -9.62 7.29 3.32
N ALA A 25 -8.64 6.68 2.67
CA ALA A 25 -8.77 6.19 1.30
C ALA A 25 -9.81 5.07 1.19
N ARG A 26 -9.80 4.10 2.12
CA ARG A 26 -10.80 3.02 2.19
C ARG A 26 -12.21 3.58 2.37
N GLN A 27 -12.38 4.51 3.31
CA GLN A 27 -13.67 5.15 3.54
C GLN A 27 -14.19 5.88 2.30
N THR A 28 -13.30 6.59 1.59
CA THR A 28 -13.65 7.33 0.37
C THR A 28 -14.05 6.38 -0.76
N LEU A 29 -13.30 5.31 -0.97
CA LEU A 29 -13.56 4.31 -2.00
C LEU A 29 -14.88 3.57 -1.74
N GLU A 30 -15.18 3.25 -0.49
CA GLU A 30 -16.46 2.63 -0.13
C GLU A 30 -17.62 3.61 -0.30
N THR A 31 -17.54 4.81 0.28
CA THR A 31 -18.68 5.75 0.32
C THR A 31 -18.98 6.42 -1.01
N ARG A 32 -17.95 6.79 -1.76
CA ARG A 32 -18.11 7.54 -3.01
C ARG A 32 -18.16 6.65 -4.25
N HIS A 33 -17.54 5.46 -4.17
CA HIS A 33 -17.37 4.60 -5.35
C HIS A 33 -17.93 3.18 -5.17
N GLY A 34 -18.39 2.80 -3.97
CA GLY A 34 -18.92 1.47 -3.70
C GLY A 34 -17.87 0.35 -3.77
N ILE A 35 -16.59 0.68 -3.72
CA ILE A 35 -15.48 -0.28 -3.83
C ILE A 35 -15.12 -0.76 -2.43
N ARG A 36 -15.45 -2.02 -2.12
CA ARG A 36 -15.27 -2.61 -0.78
C ARG A 36 -14.05 -3.52 -0.68
N HIS A 37 -13.64 -4.14 -1.79
CA HIS A 37 -12.43 -4.96 -1.84
C HIS A 37 -11.28 -4.12 -2.39
N VAL A 38 -10.48 -3.55 -1.51
CA VAL A 38 -9.37 -2.68 -1.91
C VAL A 38 -8.05 -3.17 -1.32
N THR A 39 -7.02 -3.22 -2.18
CA THR A 39 -5.62 -3.38 -1.80
C THR A 39 -4.88 -2.11 -2.20
N LEU A 40 -4.46 -1.30 -1.23
CA LEU A 40 -3.65 -0.12 -1.48
C LEU A 40 -2.25 -0.36 -0.93
N GLN A 41 -1.23 -0.16 -1.76
CA GLN A 41 0.17 -0.28 -1.36
C GLN A 41 0.81 1.11 -1.29
N PRO A 42 1.42 1.49 -0.15
CA PRO A 42 2.19 2.72 -0.09
C PRO A 42 3.51 2.53 -0.82
N GLU A 43 3.91 3.55 -1.58
CA GLU A 43 5.25 3.71 -2.10
C GLU A 43 5.83 4.99 -1.52
N ALA A 44 6.88 4.87 -0.70
CA ALA A 44 7.59 6.05 -0.25
C ALA A 44 8.59 6.49 -1.30
N LEU A 45 8.70 7.81 -1.49
CA LEU A 45 9.75 8.43 -2.30
C LEU A 45 11.10 8.31 -1.59
N ILE A 46 11.61 7.09 -1.46
CA ILE A 46 12.92 6.83 -0.87
C ILE A 46 13.88 6.61 -2.03
N THR A 47 14.71 7.62 -2.33
CA THR A 47 15.90 7.43 -3.16
C THR A 47 16.98 6.76 -2.29
N VAL A 48 16.85 5.46 -2.06
CA VAL A 48 17.96 4.64 -1.54
C VAL A 48 18.56 3.83 -2.69
N PRO A 49 19.89 3.77 -2.82
CA PRO A 49 20.51 2.90 -3.80
C PRO A 49 20.15 1.44 -3.49
N LEU A 50 19.78 0.69 -4.52
CA LEU A 50 19.57 -0.75 -4.41
C LEU A 50 20.90 -1.42 -4.07
N VAL A 51 21.06 -1.84 -2.82
CA VAL A 51 22.23 -2.60 -2.36
C VAL A 51 21.89 -4.09 -2.43
N ARG A 52 22.61 -4.85 -3.27
CA ARG A 52 22.56 -6.31 -3.21
C ARG A 52 23.26 -6.79 -1.93
N ALA A 53 22.51 -7.40 -1.03
CA ALA A 53 23.06 -8.09 0.14
C ALA A 53 23.12 -9.61 -0.13
N PRO A 54 24.12 -10.34 0.40
CA PRO A 54 24.11 -11.80 0.40
C PRO A 54 22.92 -12.30 1.23
N TYR A 55 22.18 -13.26 0.70
CA TYR A 55 21.09 -13.92 1.43
C TYR A 55 21.69 -14.86 2.49
N PRO A 56 21.48 -14.62 3.80
CA PRO A 56 21.90 -15.58 4.80
C PRO A 56 21.00 -16.82 4.71
N PRO A 57 21.56 -18.04 4.59
CA PRO A 57 20.75 -19.24 4.65
C PRO A 57 20.08 -19.35 6.03
N PRO A 58 18.84 -19.87 6.11
CA PRO A 58 18.20 -20.12 7.39
C PRO A 58 19.05 -21.11 8.21
N THR A 59 19.36 -20.76 9.46
CA THR A 59 19.95 -21.68 10.43
C THR A 59 18.90 -22.71 10.81
N SER A 60 19.12 -23.98 10.42
CA SER A 60 18.33 -25.14 10.87
C SER A 60 18.42 -25.37 12.38
#